data_AF-A0A0D2F3U6-F1
#
_entry.id   AF-A0A0D2F3U6-F1
#
_cell.length_a   1.000
_cell.length_b   1.000
_cell.length_c   1.000
_cell.angle_alpha   90.00
_cell.angle_beta   90.00
_cell.angle_gamma   90.00
#
_symmetry.space_group_name_H-M   'P 1'
#
loop_
_entity.id
_entity.type
_entity.pdbx_description
1 polymer ?
#
loop_
_entity_poly.entity_id
_entity_poly.type
_entity_poly.pdbx_seq_one_letter_code
_entity_poly.pdbx_strand_id
1 'polypeptide(L)'
;MASTTSTNTNTTPNTTGTASKTTSAGTFTLLLFASASTFAGGVETLRLPGPTTLRGVFEALEARFPGMRDAVLRSAAVTVNLEYVDVDPDIDASAGQKRDGDVGGDATDKGDGLDMVINAGDEVGIIPPVSSG
;
A
#
# COMPACT_ATOMS: atom_id res chain seq x y z
N MET A 1 58.23 -25.80 -2.20
CA MET A 1 57.00 -26.62 -2.27
C MET A 1 55.83 -25.70 -1.92
N ALA A 2 54.70 -25.92 -2.61
CA ALA A 2 53.45 -25.15 -2.61
C ALA A 2 53.00 -24.69 -1.19
N SER A 3 52.33 -23.55 -1.00
CA SER A 3 50.97 -23.31 -1.50
C SER A 3 50.57 -21.83 -1.59
N THR A 4 49.83 -21.57 -2.65
CA THR A 4 49.00 -20.41 -3.01
C THR A 4 47.86 -20.17 -2.02
N THR A 5 47.38 -18.92 -1.88
CA THR A 5 45.95 -18.54 -1.95
C THR A 5 45.80 -17.03 -2.08
N SER A 6 44.85 -16.65 -2.95
CA SER A 6 44.66 -15.36 -3.60
C SER A 6 43.78 -14.35 -2.85
N THR A 7 44.03 -13.10 -3.24
CA THR A 7 43.28 -11.84 -3.15
C THR A 7 41.74 -11.89 -3.11
N ASN A 8 41.12 -10.92 -2.42
CA ASN A 8 40.22 -9.97 -3.12
C ASN A 8 40.04 -8.63 -2.36
N THR A 9 40.25 -7.52 -3.07
CA THR A 9 39.97 -6.15 -2.65
C THR A 9 38.79 -5.63 -3.49
N ASN A 10 37.80 -5.00 -2.88
CA ASN A 10 36.88 -4.14 -3.63
C ASN A 10 36.72 -2.78 -2.92
N THR A 11 36.88 -1.74 -3.71
CA THR A 11 37.09 -0.34 -3.33
C THR A 11 35.91 0.49 -3.85
N THR A 12 35.07 1.01 -2.93
CA THR A 12 34.31 2.30 -2.97
C THR A 12 33.33 2.58 -4.16
N PRO A 13 32.61 3.73 -4.26
CA PRO A 13 32.23 4.77 -3.27
C PRO A 13 30.72 5.22 -3.34
N ASN A 14 30.32 6.06 -2.37
CA ASN A 14 29.39 7.21 -2.42
C ASN A 14 27.91 7.00 -2.86
N THR A 15 26.96 7.41 -1.99
CA THR A 15 25.86 8.37 -2.31
C THR A 15 24.98 8.61 -1.06
N THR A 16 24.94 9.86 -0.63
CA THR A 16 23.84 10.66 -0.05
C THR A 16 22.71 9.96 0.71
N GLY A 17 22.50 10.42 1.95
CA GLY A 17 21.59 9.85 2.94
C GLY A 17 20.12 9.76 2.52
N THR A 18 19.61 8.55 2.66
CA THR A 18 18.20 8.23 2.86
C THR A 18 18.18 7.30 4.06
N ALA A 19 17.55 7.71 5.16
CA ALA A 19 17.40 6.88 6.35
C ALA A 19 16.49 5.67 6.02
N SER A 20 17.10 4.58 5.55
CA SER A 20 16.42 3.29 5.41
C SER A 20 16.24 2.71 6.81
N LYS A 21 15.05 2.95 7.39
CA LYS A 21 14.54 2.17 8.51
C LYS A 21 14.54 0.72 8.04
N THR A 22 15.46 -0.10 8.55
CA THR A 22 15.49 -1.54 8.27
C THR A 22 14.19 -2.16 8.75
N THR A 23 13.18 -2.23 7.88
CA THR A 23 11.89 -2.84 8.17
C THR A 23 12.08 -4.35 8.13
N SER A 24 12.22 -4.95 9.32
CA SER A 24 12.11 -6.40 9.50
C SER A 24 10.83 -6.87 8.80
N ALA A 25 10.96 -7.82 7.88
CA ALA A 25 9.83 -8.44 7.22
C ALA A 25 8.87 -8.96 8.29
N GLY A 26 7.65 -8.42 8.30
CA GLY A 26 6.61 -8.78 9.26
C GLY A 26 5.24 -8.72 8.59
N THR A 27 4.18 -8.97 9.34
CA THR A 27 2.81 -8.96 8.81
C THR A 27 2.03 -7.78 9.33
N PHE A 28 1.14 -7.23 8.51
CA PHE A 28 0.09 -6.31 8.93
C PHE A 28 -1.26 -7.04 8.95
N THR A 29 -2.23 -6.48 9.67
CA THR A 29 -3.59 -7.01 9.76
C THR A 29 -4.49 -6.23 8.81
N LEU A 30 -5.23 -6.93 7.96
CA LEU A 30 -6.26 -6.35 7.10
C LEU A 30 -7.63 -6.81 7.58
N LEU A 31 -8.50 -5.86 7.90
CA LEU A 31 -9.85 -6.06 8.39
C LEU A 31 -10.84 -5.74 7.26
N LEU A 32 -11.72 -6.70 6.97
CA LEU A 32 -12.76 -6.59 5.96
C LEU A 32 -14.11 -6.48 6.66
N PHE A 33 -14.85 -5.40 6.40
CA PHE A 33 -16.15 -5.16 7.00
C PHE A 33 -17.29 -5.33 5.99
N ALA A 34 -18.48 -5.71 6.50
CA ALA A 34 -19.74 -5.72 5.75
C ALA A 34 -19.67 -6.41 4.37
N SER A 35 -19.90 -5.66 3.28
CA SER A 35 -19.86 -6.23 1.94
C SER A 35 -18.47 -6.69 1.51
N ALA A 36 -17.38 -6.16 2.10
CA ALA A 36 -16.02 -6.61 1.82
C ALA A 36 -15.79 -8.03 2.33
N SER A 37 -16.21 -8.34 3.57
CA SER A 37 -16.10 -9.70 4.11
C SER A 37 -17.05 -10.67 3.42
N THR A 38 -18.26 -10.22 3.06
CA THR A 38 -19.21 -11.01 2.27
C THR A 38 -18.64 -11.36 0.90
N PHE A 39 -18.03 -10.39 0.20
CA PHE A 39 -17.35 -10.61 -1.08
C PHE A 39 -16.17 -11.58 -0.93
N ALA A 40 -15.45 -11.50 0.20
CA ALA A 40 -14.36 -12.39 0.54
C ALA A 40 -14.79 -13.77 1.09
N GLY A 41 -16.06 -14.17 0.95
CA GLY A 41 -16.54 -15.48 1.38
C GLY A 41 -16.64 -15.65 2.90
N GLY A 42 -16.90 -14.57 3.63
CA GLY A 42 -16.98 -14.54 5.11
C GLY A 42 -15.63 -14.32 5.80
N VAL A 43 -14.58 -13.98 5.05
CA VAL A 43 -13.27 -13.64 5.62
C VAL A 43 -13.31 -12.21 6.16
N GLU A 44 -13.17 -12.06 7.48
CA GLU A 44 -13.15 -10.76 8.15
C GLU A 44 -11.73 -10.24 8.41
N THR A 45 -10.74 -11.13 8.46
CA THR A 45 -9.37 -10.78 8.81
C THR A 45 -8.37 -11.53 7.93
N LEU A 46 -7.39 -10.79 7.40
CA LEU A 46 -6.25 -11.32 6.67
C LEU A 46 -4.95 -10.83 7.31
N ARG A 47 -3.92 -11.67 7.26
CA ARG A 47 -2.54 -11.26 7.55
C ARG A 47 -1.76 -11.24 6.25
N LEU A 48 -1.18 -10.09 5.93
CA LEU A 48 -0.46 -9.84 4.69
C LEU A 48 0.98 -9.40 5.02
N PRO A 49 1.96 -9.73 4.16
CA PRO A 49 3.34 -9.30 4.36
C PRO A 49 3.47 -7.78 4.19
N GLY A 50 4.22 -7.16 5.09
CA GLY A 50 4.70 -5.78 4.99
C GLY A 50 6.24 -5.70 5.02
N PRO A 51 6.82 -4.55 4.67
CA PRO A 51 6.13 -3.33 4.28
C PRO A 51 5.55 -3.38 2.86
N THR A 52 4.43 -2.69 2.64
CA THR A 52 3.80 -2.48 1.32
C THR A 52 3.23 -1.07 1.25
N THR A 53 2.63 -0.67 0.12
CA THR A 53 1.81 0.54 0.02
C THR A 53 0.34 0.20 0.08
N LEU A 54 -0.52 1.18 0.33
CA LEU A 54 -1.97 0.97 0.27
C LEU A 54 -2.43 0.52 -1.13
N ARG A 55 -1.78 1.00 -2.19
CA ARG A 55 -1.90 0.46 -3.56
C ARG A 55 -1.60 -1.03 -3.61
N GLY A 56 -0.49 -1.46 -3.01
CA GLY A 56 -0.14 -2.88 -2.91
C GLY A 56 -1.13 -3.71 -2.09
N VAL A 57 -1.82 -3.11 -1.10
CA VAL A 57 -2.94 -3.76 -0.40
C VAL A 57 -4.12 -3.98 -1.35
N PHE A 58 -4.47 -2.97 -2.15
CA PHE A 58 -5.58 -3.06 -3.11
C PHE A 58 -5.28 -4.11 -4.20
N GLU A 59 -4.06 -4.13 -4.73
CA GLU A 59 -3.60 -5.16 -5.67
C GLU A 59 -3.65 -6.56 -5.04
N ALA A 60 -3.22 -6.71 -3.78
CA ALA A 60 -3.26 -7.98 -3.09
C ALA A 60 -4.70 -8.47 -2.83
N LEU A 61 -5.64 -7.56 -2.60
CA LEU A 61 -7.06 -7.88 -2.49
C LEU A 61 -7.66 -8.31 -3.83
N GLU A 62 -7.40 -7.56 -4.90
CA GLU A 62 -7.87 -7.89 -6.25
C GLU A 62 -7.32 -9.24 -6.73
N ALA A 63 -6.04 -9.53 -6.47
CA ALA A 63 -5.43 -10.82 -6.81
C ALA A 63 -6.04 -12.01 -6.04
N ARG A 64 -6.54 -11.78 -4.81
CA ARG A 64 -7.15 -12.83 -3.97
C ARG A 64 -8.66 -12.96 -4.20
N PHE A 65 -9.33 -11.85 -4.48
CA PHE A 65 -10.77 -11.76 -4.67
C PHE A 65 -11.03 -10.96 -5.96
N PRO A 66 -10.94 -11.61 -7.14
CA PRO A 66 -11.11 -10.93 -8.41
C PRO A 66 -12.44 -10.17 -8.50
N GLY A 67 -12.38 -8.90 -8.93
CA GLY A 67 -13.50 -7.97 -9.02
C GLY A 67 -13.77 -7.18 -7.73
N MET A 68 -13.05 -7.43 -6.63
CA MET A 68 -13.25 -6.69 -5.38
C MET A 68 -12.93 -5.19 -5.53
N ARG A 69 -11.98 -4.83 -6.40
CA ARG A 69 -11.63 -3.43 -6.64
C ARG A 69 -12.83 -2.62 -7.10
N ASP A 70 -13.51 -3.08 -8.13
CA ASP A 70 -14.69 -2.42 -8.70
C ASP A 70 -15.93 -2.59 -7.83
N ALA A 71 -16.12 -3.77 -7.25
CA ALA A 71 -17.31 -4.08 -6.47
C ALA A 71 -17.32 -3.43 -5.07
N VAL A 72 -16.15 -3.21 -4.48
CA VAL A 72 -16.00 -2.80 -3.08
C VAL A 72 -15.04 -1.62 -2.94
N LEU A 73 -13.76 -1.80 -3.30
CA LEU A 73 -12.68 -0.86 -2.92
C LEU A 73 -12.87 0.53 -3.50
N ARG A 74 -13.42 0.65 -4.71
CA ARG A 74 -13.69 1.94 -5.37
C ARG A 74 -14.65 2.84 -4.58
N SER A 75 -15.47 2.26 -3.70
CA SER A 75 -16.44 3.00 -2.88
C SER A 75 -16.15 2.95 -1.39
N ALA A 76 -15.18 2.14 -0.97
CA ALA A 76 -14.91 1.90 0.44
C ALA A 76 -14.05 3.01 1.03
N ALA A 77 -14.34 3.39 2.28
CA ALA A 77 -13.40 4.14 3.08
C ALA A 77 -12.28 3.21 3.56
N VAL A 78 -11.06 3.74 3.62
CA VAL A 78 -9.91 3.02 4.15
C VAL A 78 -9.52 3.64 5.48
N THR A 79 -9.18 2.79 6.45
CA THR A 79 -8.51 3.21 7.68
C THR A 79 -7.15 2.53 7.81
N VAL A 80 -6.20 3.22 8.42
CA VAL A 80 -4.92 2.64 8.87
C VAL A 80 -4.70 3.05 10.31
N ASN A 81 -4.55 2.08 11.19
CA ASN A 81 -4.46 2.28 12.64
C ASN A 81 -5.61 3.17 13.18
N LEU A 82 -6.83 2.91 12.68
CA LEU A 82 -8.07 3.64 12.99
C LEU A 82 -8.15 5.07 12.45
N GLU A 83 -7.15 5.53 11.71
CA GLU A 83 -7.18 6.83 11.03
C GLU A 83 -7.71 6.66 9.61
N TYR A 84 -8.68 7.48 9.23
CA TYR A 84 -9.21 7.48 7.86
C TYR A 84 -8.18 8.04 6.88
N VAL A 85 -7.97 7.30 5.80
CA VAL A 85 -7.06 7.68 4.72
C VAL A 85 -7.89 8.12 3.53
N ASP A 86 -7.60 9.31 3.03
CA ASP A 86 -8.20 9.82 1.81
C ASP A 86 -7.58 9.08 0.61
N VAL A 87 -8.38 8.28 -0.08
CA VAL A 87 -7.96 7.50 -1.24
C VAL A 87 -8.79 7.91 -2.44
N ASP A 88 -8.12 8.24 -3.54
CA ASP A 88 -8.77 8.44 -4.83
C ASP A 88 -8.56 7.18 -5.68
N PRO A 89 -9.49 6.21 -5.67
CA PRO A 89 -9.29 4.93 -6.35
C PRO A 89 -9.24 5.04 -7.88
N ASP A 90 -9.52 6.22 -8.45
CA ASP A 90 -9.54 6.50 -9.89
C ASP A 90 -8.13 6.71 -10.49
N ILE A 91 -7.09 6.83 -9.64
CA ILE A 91 -5.74 7.21 -10.09
C ILE A 91 -4.96 6.05 -10.75
N ASP A 92 -5.54 4.85 -10.81
CA ASP A 92 -4.97 3.70 -11.54
C ASP A 92 -5.19 3.76 -13.07
N ALA A 93 -6.06 4.63 -13.57
CA ALA A 93 -6.37 4.68 -14.99
C ALA A 93 -5.30 5.41 -15.83
N SER A 94 -4.37 6.16 -15.23
CA SER A 94 -3.40 6.96 -15.99
C SER A 94 -2.18 7.35 -15.16
N ALA A 95 -1.14 6.53 -15.26
CA ALA A 95 0.22 7.05 -15.23
C ALA A 95 0.33 8.22 -16.23
N GLY A 96 0.36 9.45 -15.72
CA GLY A 96 0.72 10.63 -16.50
C GLY A 96 -0.44 11.37 -17.18
N GLN A 97 -1.16 12.19 -16.43
CA GLN A 97 -1.51 13.51 -16.92
C GLN A 97 -1.23 14.55 -15.85
N LYS A 98 0.00 15.07 -15.85
CA LYS A 98 0.27 16.39 -15.30
C LYS A 98 -0.68 17.34 -16.03
N ARG A 99 -1.72 17.81 -15.33
CA ARG A 99 -2.59 18.85 -15.85
C ARG A 99 -1.76 20.13 -15.88
N ASP A 100 -1.16 20.38 -17.04
CA ASP A 100 -0.67 21.69 -17.41
C ASP A 100 -1.90 22.62 -17.48
N GLY A 101 -2.11 23.44 -16.46
CA GLY A 101 -3.13 24.50 -16.47
C GLY A 101 -4.21 24.43 -15.39
N ASP A 102 -3.88 24.88 -14.17
CA ASP A 102 -4.75 25.80 -13.43
C ASP A 102 -3.91 26.62 -12.43
N VAL A 103 -4.03 27.94 -12.53
CA VAL A 103 -3.26 28.92 -11.77
C VAL A 103 -4.09 29.31 -10.55
N GLY A 104 -3.76 28.77 -9.38
CA GLY A 104 -4.19 29.36 -8.11
C GLY A 104 -4.61 28.35 -7.04
N GLY A 105 -3.78 28.20 -6.02
CA GLY A 105 -4.17 27.57 -4.76
C GLY A 105 -3.06 26.72 -4.18
N ASP A 106 -2.68 27.01 -2.95
CA ASP A 106 -1.78 26.27 -2.08
C ASP A 106 -2.20 24.79 -1.96
N ALA A 107 -1.84 23.97 -2.96
CA ALA A 107 -1.99 22.52 -2.91
C ALA A 107 -0.61 21.96 -2.52
N THR A 108 -0.31 22.00 -1.22
CA THR A 108 0.67 21.06 -0.67
C THR A 108 0.31 19.68 -1.20
N ASP A 109 1.23 19.09 -1.93
CA ASP A 109 1.34 17.69 -2.37
C ASP A 109 0.59 16.73 -1.43
N LYS A 110 -0.73 16.67 -1.52
CA LYS A 110 -1.54 15.61 -0.93
C LYS A 110 -1.39 14.47 -1.91
N GLY A 111 -0.25 13.80 -1.80
CA GLY A 111 -0.02 12.53 -2.46
C GLY A 111 -1.24 11.65 -2.25
N ASP A 112 -1.65 11.01 -3.33
CA ASP A 112 -2.74 10.05 -3.33
C ASP A 112 -2.54 9.08 -2.16
N GLY A 113 -3.52 8.90 -1.26
CA GLY A 113 -3.35 8.07 -0.07
C GLY A 113 -2.96 6.63 -0.37
N LEU A 114 -3.07 6.20 -1.64
CA LEU A 114 -2.56 4.94 -2.16
C LEU A 114 -1.05 4.75 -2.00
N ASP A 115 -0.26 5.82 -1.94
CA ASP A 115 1.20 5.74 -1.80
C ASP A 115 1.64 5.61 -0.32
N MET A 116 0.70 5.65 0.63
CA MET A 116 0.98 5.48 2.04
C MET A 116 1.56 4.08 2.34
N VAL A 117 2.67 4.05 3.09
CA VAL A 117 3.38 2.82 3.46
C VAL A 117 2.71 2.14 4.66
N ILE A 118 2.33 0.88 4.48
CA ILE A 118 1.83 -0.03 5.51
C ILE A 118 2.98 -0.88 6.02
N ASN A 119 3.28 -0.78 7.31
CA ASN A 119 4.37 -1.47 7.98
C ASN A 119 3.88 -2.74 8.70
N ALA A 120 4.84 -3.57 9.11
CA ALA A 120 4.56 -4.68 10.00
C ALA A 120 3.92 -4.18 11.31
N GLY A 121 2.82 -4.82 11.73
CA GLY A 121 2.05 -4.43 12.91
C GLY A 121 0.93 -3.41 12.64
N ASP A 122 0.89 -2.78 11.46
CA ASP A 122 -0.23 -1.87 11.13
C ASP A 122 -1.54 -2.64 10.96
N GLU A 123 -2.64 -1.95 11.22
CA GLU A 123 -4.00 -2.44 11.01
C GLU A 123 -4.68 -1.62 9.91
N VAL A 124 -5.11 -2.27 8.83
CA VAL A 124 -5.80 -1.65 7.69
C VAL A 124 -7.26 -2.09 7.69
N GLY A 125 -8.21 -1.17 7.65
CA GLY A 125 -9.64 -1.48 7.57
C GLY A 125 -10.24 -1.06 6.23
N ILE A 126 -10.95 -1.99 5.57
CA ILE A 126 -11.77 -1.71 4.39
C ILE A 126 -13.22 -1.59 4.83
N ILE A 127 -13.77 -0.39 4.75
CA ILE A 127 -15.11 -0.04 5.26
C ILE A 127 -15.99 0.34 4.06
N PRO A 128 -16.75 -0.61 3.49
CA PRO A 128 -17.70 -0.29 2.43
C PRO A 128 -18.81 0.64 2.94
N PRO A 129 -19.46 1.40 2.04
CA PRO A 129 -20.64 2.16 2.42
C PRO A 129 -21.70 1.19 2.95
N VAL A 130 -22.28 1.51 4.12
CA VAL A 130 -23.36 0.71 4.69
C VAL A 130 -24.60 0.91 3.82
N SER A 131 -25.01 -0.12 3.08
CA SER A 131 -26.38 -0.13 2.56
C SER A 131 -27.29 -0.31 3.77
N SER A 132 -28.16 0.66 4.03
CA SER A 132 -29.30 0.47 4.93
C SER A 132 -30.07 -0.75 4.43
N GLY A 133 -29.86 -1.90 5.07
CA GLY A 133 -30.63 -3.13 4.82
C GLY A 133 -32.10 -2.93 5.14
#